data_AF-A0A925WNL5-F1
#
_entry.id   AF-A0A925WNL5-F1
#
_cell.length_a   1.000
_cell.length_b   1.000
_cell.length_c   1.000
_cell.angle_alpha   90.00
_cell.angle_beta   90.00
_cell.angle_gamma   90.00
#
_symmetry.space_group_name_H-M   'P 1'
#
loop_
_entity.id
_entity.type
_entity.pdbx_description
1 polymer ?
#
loop_
_entity_poly.entity_id
_entity_poly.type
_entity_poly.pdbx_seq_one_letter_code
_entity_poly.pdbx_strand_id
1 'polypeptide(L)'
;MHNIPVRSVFGIITDFLATNPTPEAIIAYTLPDELQAQAHLLLDKHGEGELTPEEYTTMMDFARIDTLLLMLKAKMKRKLNLAAE
;
A
#
# COMPACT_ATOMS: atom_id res chain seq x y z
N MET A 1 11.65 -14.93 -20.74
CA MET A 1 11.09 -13.56 -20.61
C MET A 1 11.66 -12.98 -19.33
N HIS A 2 12.36 -11.85 -19.40
CA HIS A 2 12.91 -11.20 -18.21
C HIS A 2 11.74 -10.65 -17.40
N ASN A 3 11.37 -11.35 -16.33
CA ASN A 3 10.38 -10.91 -15.37
C ASN A 3 11.02 -9.77 -14.59
N ILE A 4 10.88 -8.54 -15.09
CA ILE A 4 11.18 -7.35 -14.28
C ILE A 4 10.22 -7.48 -13.09
N PRO A 5 10.72 -7.61 -11.84
CA PRO A 5 9.82 -7.65 -10.71
C PRO A 5 9.07 -6.32 -10.70
N VAL A 6 7.77 -6.35 -11.03
CA VAL A 6 6.85 -5.28 -10.65
C VAL A 6 7.11 -5.05 -9.17
N ARG A 7 7.56 -3.86 -8.78
CA ARG A 7 7.87 -3.57 -7.37
C ARG A 7 6.63 -3.91 -6.57
N SER A 8 6.74 -4.88 -5.66
CA SER A 8 5.60 -5.30 -4.85
C SER A 8 5.12 -4.11 -4.01
N VAL A 9 3.84 -4.12 -3.65
CA VAL A 9 3.26 -3.11 -2.76
C VAL A 9 4.06 -3.04 -1.45
N PHE A 10 4.56 -4.17 -0.94
CA PHE A 10 5.46 -4.19 0.21
C PHE A 10 6.77 -3.45 -0.05
N GLY A 11 7.44 -3.70 -1.19
CA GLY A 11 8.70 -3.05 -1.53
C GLY A 11 8.56 -1.52 -1.59
N ILE A 12 7.50 -1.04 -2.24
CA ILE A 12 7.22 0.41 -2.33
C ILE A 12 7.02 1.03 -0.94
N ILE A 13 6.25 0.38 -0.05
CA ILE A 13 6.04 0.90 1.31
C ILE A 13 7.31 0.83 2.14
N THR A 14 8.07 -0.25 2.06
CA THR A 14 9.33 -0.37 2.81
C THR A 14 10.36 0.64 2.35
N ASP A 15 10.45 0.91 1.04
CA ASP A 15 11.32 1.95 0.48
C ASP A 15 10.93 3.33 1.03
N PHE A 16 9.63 3.64 1.06
CA PHE A 16 9.12 4.88 1.64
C PHE A 16 9.45 5.00 3.13
N LEU A 17 9.21 3.94 3.92
CA LEU A 17 9.50 3.97 5.35
C LEU A 17 11.01 4.05 5.64
N ALA A 18 11.85 3.46 4.78
CA ALA A 18 13.31 3.53 4.89
C ALA A 18 13.87 4.94 4.68
N THR A 19 13.12 5.87 4.05
CA THR A 19 13.53 7.28 3.96
C THR A 19 13.35 8.05 5.26
N ASN A 20 12.93 7.39 6.35
CA ASN A 20 12.60 8.00 7.63
C ASN A 20 11.63 9.18 7.51
N PRO A 21 10.43 8.98 6.92
CA PRO A 21 9.48 10.05 6.64
C PRO A 21 8.93 10.67 7.93
N THR A 22 8.56 11.95 7.87
CA THR A 22 7.92 12.62 9.00
C THR A 22 6.51 12.06 9.25
N PRO A 23 5.93 12.22 10.46
CA PRO A 23 4.55 11.82 10.71
C PRO A 23 3.54 12.41 9.71
N GLU A 24 3.73 13.67 9.31
CA GLU A 24 2.90 14.36 8.31
C GLU A 24 3.02 13.70 6.93
N ALA A 25 4.25 13.37 6.51
CA ALA A 25 4.49 12.68 5.25
C ALA A 25 3.84 11.29 5.23
N ILE A 26 3.90 10.54 6.34
CA ILE A 26 3.21 9.25 6.48
C ILE A 26 1.68 9.42 6.38
N ILE A 27 1.12 10.46 7.00
CA ILE A 27 -0.32 10.74 6.94
C ILE A 27 -0.77 11.07 5.51
N ALA A 28 0.01 11.88 4.81
CA ALA A 28 -0.25 12.31 3.43
C ALA A 28 0.07 11.24 2.38
N TYR A 29 0.84 10.21 2.73
CA TYR A 29 1.28 9.19 1.80
C TYR A 29 0.11 8.49 1.09
N THR A 30 0.23 8.34 -0.22
CA THR A 30 -0.65 7.56 -1.08
C THR A 30 0.19 6.63 -1.94
N LEU A 31 -0.37 5.47 -2.32
CA LEU A 31 0.32 4.56 -3.23
C LEU A 31 0.51 5.24 -4.60
N PRO A 32 1.60 4.93 -5.33
CA PRO A 32 1.77 5.42 -6.69
C PRO A 32 0.59 5.04 -7.61
N ASP A 33 0.27 5.89 -8.58
CA ASP A 33 -0.89 5.70 -9.47
C ASP A 33 -0.86 4.35 -10.21
N GLU A 34 0.32 3.85 -10.57
CA GLU A 34 0.49 2.53 -11.20
C GLU A 34 -0.01 1.39 -10.30
N LEU A 35 0.30 1.45 -9.00
CA LEU A 35 -0.15 0.45 -8.03
C LEU A 35 -1.64 0.61 -7.70
N GLN A 36 -2.16 1.83 -7.72
CA GLN A 36 -3.60 2.05 -7.60
C GLN A 36 -4.34 1.47 -8.81
N ALA A 37 -3.84 1.67 -10.02
CA ALA A 37 -4.40 1.09 -11.24
C ALA A 37 -4.35 -0.44 -11.23
N GLN A 38 -3.23 -1.01 -10.77
CA GLN A 38 -3.11 -2.47 -10.60
C GLN A 38 -4.12 -3.02 -9.58
N ALA A 39 -4.30 -2.34 -8.44
CA ALA A 39 -5.28 -2.75 -7.43
C ALA A 39 -6.71 -2.72 -7.99
N HIS A 40 -7.08 -1.67 -8.74
CA HIS A 40 -8.39 -1.59 -9.40
C HIS A 40 -8.60 -2.73 -10.41
N LEU A 41 -7.61 -2.99 -11.26
CA LEU A 41 -7.68 -4.11 -12.21
C LEU A 41 -7.90 -5.45 -11.51
N LEU A 42 -7.21 -5.71 -10.40
CA LEU A 42 -7.39 -6.94 -9.62
C LEU A 42 -8.80 -7.05 -9.02
N LEU A 43 -9.38 -5.94 -8.57
CA LEU A 43 -10.75 -5.90 -8.06
C LEU A 43 -11.78 -6.15 -9.16
N ASP A 44 -11.58 -5.59 -10.34
CA ASP A 44 -12.45 -5.82 -11.50
C ASP A 44 -12.43 -7.30 -11.89
N LYS A 45 -11.23 -7.89 -12.05
CA LYS A 45 -11.07 -9.32 -12.33
C LYS A 45 -11.65 -10.22 -11.24
N HIS A 46 -11.56 -9.81 -9.97
CA HIS A 46 -12.18 -10.56 -8.87
C HIS A 46 -13.71 -10.59 -9.02
N GLY A 47 -14.32 -9.46 -9.38
CA GLY A 47 -15.76 -9.36 -9.62
C GLY A 47 -16.23 -10.22 -10.78
N GLU A 48 -15.39 -10.41 -11.79
CA GLU A 48 -15.66 -11.23 -12.98
C GLU A 48 -15.30 -12.72 -12.77
N GLY A 49 -14.63 -13.07 -11.67
CA GLY A 49 -14.17 -14.45 -11.39
C GLY A 49 -12.94 -14.86 -12.22
N GLU A 50 -12.20 -13.90 -12.76
CA GLU A 50 -11.06 -14.09 -13.67
C GLU A 50 -9.70 -14.00 -12.98
N LEU A 51 -9.67 -13.94 -11.65
CA LEU A 51 -8.42 -13.91 -10.90
C LEU A 51 -7.70 -15.25 -10.96
N THR A 52 -6.45 -15.20 -11.40
CA THR A 52 -5.52 -16.31 -11.19
C THR A 52 -5.12 -16.42 -9.71
N PRO A 53 -4.63 -17.57 -9.25
CA PRO A 53 -4.15 -17.72 -7.87
C PRO A 53 -3.06 -16.71 -7.47
N GLU A 54 -2.15 -16.37 -8.39
CA GLU A 54 -1.08 -15.39 -8.15
C GLU A 54 -1.62 -13.97 -8.03
N GLU A 55 -2.58 -13.61 -8.88
CA GLU A 55 -3.25 -12.32 -8.81
C GLU A 55 -4.11 -12.21 -7.54
N TYR A 56 -4.73 -13.30 -7.08
CA TYR A 56 -5.43 -13.32 -5.80
C TYR A 56 -4.47 -13.07 -4.63
N THR A 57 -3.29 -13.70 -4.63
CA THR A 57 -2.24 -13.39 -3.63
C THR A 57 -1.84 -11.92 -3.69
N THR A 58 -1.65 -11.37 -4.89
CA THR A 58 -1.32 -9.95 -5.07
C THR A 58 -2.41 -9.03 -4.54
N MET A 59 -3.69 -9.36 -4.79
CA MET A 59 -4.83 -8.61 -4.25
C MET A 59 -4.86 -8.64 -2.71
N MET A 60 -4.55 -9.79 -2.09
CA MET A 60 -4.46 -9.90 -0.64
C MET A 60 -3.30 -9.09 -0.06
N ASP A 61 -2.19 -8.97 -0.79
CA ASP A 61 -1.06 -8.14 -0.38
C ASP A 61 -1.42 -6.65 -0.35
N PHE A 62 -2.19 -6.18 -1.35
CA PHE A 62 -2.76 -4.83 -1.34
C PHE A 62 -3.66 -4.59 -0.11
N ALA A 63 -4.58 -5.51 0.19
CA ALA A 63 -5.46 -5.39 1.35
C ALA A 63 -4.69 -5.36 2.68
N ARG A 64 -3.62 -6.14 2.79
CA ARG A 64 -2.76 -6.18 3.98
C ARG A 64 -1.99 -4.86 4.15
N ILE A 65 -1.45 -4.29 3.07
CA ILE A 65 -0.78 -2.99 3.11
C ILE A 65 -1.74 -1.86 3.43
N ASP A 66 -2.93 -1.85 2.85
CA ASP A 66 -3.92 -0.80 3.11
C ASP A 66 -4.29 -0.75 4.61
N THR A 67 -4.54 -1.92 5.20
CA THR A 67 -4.79 -2.06 6.65
C THR A 67 -3.61 -1.53 7.48
N LEU A 68 -2.38 -1.89 7.11
CA LEU A 68 -1.18 -1.44 7.80
C LEU A 68 -1.03 0.09 7.72
N LEU A 69 -1.20 0.67 6.53
CA LEU A 69 -1.11 2.12 6.32
C LEU A 69 -2.20 2.86 7.09
N LEU A 70 -3.43 2.36 7.10
CA LEU A 70 -4.52 2.94 7.90
C LEU A 70 -4.13 3.02 9.39
N MET A 71 -3.65 1.91 9.95
CA MET A 71 -3.20 1.86 11.34
C MET A 71 -2.00 2.78 11.60
N LEU A 72 -1.03 2.82 10.69
CA LEU A 72 0.15 3.65 10.81
C LEU A 72 -0.21 5.13 10.78
N LYS A 73 -1.07 5.55 9.85
CA LYS A 73 -1.58 6.93 9.78
C LYS A 73 -2.32 7.33 11.05
N ALA A 74 -3.16 6.44 11.60
CA ALA A 74 -3.84 6.70 12.88
C ALA A 74 -2.85 6.91 14.04
N LYS A 75 -1.80 6.08 14.12
CA LYS A 75 -0.74 6.24 15.12
C LYS A 75 0.04 7.55 14.96
N MET A 76 0.34 7.96 13.73
CA MET A 76 1.02 9.22 13.45
C MET A 76 0.18 10.43 13.84
N LYS A 77 -1.12 10.44 13.50
CA LYS A 77 -2.05 11.50 13.94
C LYS A 77 -2.09 11.63 15.46
N ARG A 78 -2.17 10.49 16.17
CA ARG A 78 -2.14 10.49 17.63
C ARG A 78 -0.83 11.06 18.19
N LYS A 79 0.31 10.71 17.58
CA LYS A 79 1.63 11.23 17.99
C LYS A 79 1.71 12.74 17.84
N LEU A 80 1.19 13.29 16.75
CA LEU A 80 1.16 14.74 16.52
C LEU A 80 0.26 15.48 17.52
N ASN A 81 -0.90 14.91 17.85
CA ASN A 81 -1.78 15.51 18.85
C ASN A 81 -1.11 15.58 20.24
N LEU A 82 -0.45 14.50 20.67
CA LEU A 82 0.27 14.47 21.95
C LEU A 82 1.49 15.40 22.00
N ALA A 83 2.07 15.75 20.86
CA ALA A 83 3.21 16.67 20.79
C ALA A 83 2.77 18.15 20.78
N ALA A 84 1.48 18.42 20.59
CA ALA A 84 0.90 19.76 20.57
C ALA A 84 0.28 20.18 21.91
N GLU A 85 0.17 19.25 22.86
CA GLU A 85 -0.24 19.45 24.26
C GLU A 85 0.97 19.80 25.15
#